data_AF-A0A8S3IKY6-F1
#
_entry.id   AF-A0A8S3IKY6-F1
#
_cell.length_a   1.000
_cell.length_b   1.000
_cell.length_c   1.000
_cell.angle_alpha   90.00
_cell.angle_beta   90.00
_cell.angle_gamma   90.00
#
_symmetry.space_group_name_H-M   'P 1'
#
loop_
_entity.id
_entity.type
_entity.pdbx_description
1 polymer ?
#
loop_
_entity_poly.entity_id
_entity_poly.type
_entity_poly.pdbx_seq_one_letter_code
_entity_poly.pdbx_strand_id
1 'polypeptide(L)'
;MFDVSNRRLFYLLINFIVIIIQTAIAENFECEKDGFFPDKRDCWIYHICVGATHSVKACKEDLLFNPIKNECDWAMNVHCNHTSYEDAPLATKPTHALYPPDYTAPTRETSTHGSIFDYLCQSIDNDYIAHPTDCKQYAYCANGKNRRDIDYNISYV
;
A
#
# COMPACT_ATOMS: atom_id res chain seq x y z
N MET A 1 -31.68 33.73 -26.00
CA MET A 1 -30.90 34.98 -25.95
C MET A 1 -30.52 35.19 -24.49
N PHE A 2 -29.38 34.63 -24.07
CA PHE A 2 -28.87 34.82 -22.72
C PHE A 2 -28.15 36.16 -22.67
N ASP A 3 -28.59 37.06 -21.79
CA ASP A 3 -28.10 38.43 -21.70
C ASP A 3 -26.61 38.46 -21.25
N VAL A 4 -25.75 38.96 -22.14
CA VAL A 4 -24.28 39.06 -21.97
C VAL A 4 -23.88 40.24 -21.07
N SER A 5 -24.84 41.05 -20.59
CA SER A 5 -24.60 42.25 -19.79
C SER A 5 -23.97 41.97 -18.41
N ASN A 6 -24.14 40.77 -17.86
CA ASN A 6 -23.74 40.44 -16.50
C ASN A 6 -22.62 39.41 -16.40
N ARG A 7 -21.75 39.33 -17.42
CA ARG A 7 -20.59 38.43 -17.43
C ARG A 7 -19.75 38.59 -16.15
N ARG A 8 -19.55 39.82 -15.65
CA ARG A 8 -18.83 40.04 -14.39
C ARG A 8 -19.55 39.45 -13.18
N LEU A 9 -20.86 39.63 -13.07
CA LEU A 9 -21.65 39.07 -11.96
C LEU A 9 -21.68 37.54 -12.01
N PHE A 10 -21.85 36.96 -13.21
CA PHE A 10 -21.81 35.51 -13.41
C PHE A 10 -20.45 34.90 -13.04
N TYR A 11 -19.35 35.55 -13.41
CA TYR A 11 -18.01 35.12 -13.02
C TYR A 11 -17.79 35.25 -11.50
N LEU A 12 -18.28 36.32 -10.86
CA LEU A 12 -18.21 36.46 -9.40
C LEU A 12 -19.00 35.36 -8.68
N LEU A 13 -20.19 35.02 -9.17
CA LEU A 13 -21.01 33.94 -8.63
C LEU A 13 -20.34 32.57 -8.81
N ILE A 14 -19.73 32.29 -9.97
CA ILE A 14 -18.97 31.05 -10.20
C ILE A 14 -17.77 30.97 -9.27
N ASN A 15 -16.98 32.03 -9.13
CA ASN A 15 -15.83 32.02 -8.23
C ASN A 15 -16.26 31.83 -6.76
N PHE A 16 -17.37 32.44 -6.35
CA PHE A 16 -17.91 32.26 -5.01
C PHE A 16 -18.38 30.81 -4.76
N ILE A 17 -19.06 30.19 -5.73
CA ILE A 17 -19.47 28.79 -5.67
C ILE A 17 -18.24 27.86 -5.64
N VAL A 18 -17.21 28.12 -6.45
CA VAL A 18 -15.96 27.35 -6.47
C VAL A 18 -15.21 27.46 -5.13
N ILE A 19 -15.18 28.64 -4.50
CA ILE A 19 -14.57 28.85 -3.17
C ILE A 19 -15.32 28.05 -2.10
N ILE A 20 -16.66 28.06 -2.12
CA ILE A 20 -17.48 27.28 -1.19
C ILE A 20 -17.23 25.78 -1.35
N ILE A 21 -17.19 25.29 -2.60
CA ILE A 21 -16.92 23.88 -2.90
C ILE A 21 -15.51 23.49 -2.45
N GLN A 22 -14.49 24.32 -2.69
CA GLN A 22 -13.11 24.06 -2.29
C GLN A 22 -12.95 23.91 -0.76
N THR A 23 -13.79 24.60 0.03
CA THR A 23 -13.74 24.53 1.50
C THR A 23 -14.51 23.34 2.10
N ALA A 24 -15.36 22.67 1.33
CA ALA A 24 -16.24 21.61 1.82
C ALA A 24 -15.60 20.20 1.74
N ILE A 25 -14.43 20.04 1.11
CA ILE A 25 -13.80 18.75 0.82
C ILE A 25 -12.57 18.52 1.73
N ALA A 26 -12.65 18.92 3.00
CA ALA A 26 -11.68 18.48 3.99
C ALA A 26 -12.14 17.12 4.55
N GLU A 27 -11.43 16.04 4.21
CA GLU A 27 -11.59 14.75 4.89
C GLU A 27 -11.11 14.89 6.34
N ASN A 28 -12.01 15.28 7.23
CA ASN A 28 -11.73 15.33 8.67
C ASN A 28 -11.79 13.90 9.23
N PHE A 29 -10.74 13.50 9.93
CA PHE A 29 -10.72 12.25 10.69
C PHE A 29 -11.48 12.48 12.00
N GLU A 30 -12.52 11.69 12.25
CA GLU A 30 -13.37 11.81 13.45
C GLU A 30 -13.23 10.58 14.34
N CYS A 31 -13.08 10.82 15.65
CA CYS A 31 -13.00 9.76 16.65
C CYS A 31 -14.40 9.31 17.08
N GLU A 32 -14.75 8.06 16.77
CA GLU A 32 -15.97 7.45 17.30
C GLU A 32 -15.81 6.99 18.76
N LYS A 33 -14.59 6.57 19.12
CA LYS A 33 -14.23 6.09 20.46
C LYS A 33 -12.73 6.21 20.69
N ASP A 34 -12.32 6.10 21.95
CA ASP A 34 -10.90 6.05 22.32
C ASP A 34 -10.25 4.79 21.73
N GLY A 35 -9.03 4.92 21.22
CA GLY A 35 -8.30 3.81 20.64
C GLY A 35 -7.34 4.21 19.51
N PHE A 36 -6.90 3.20 18.78
CA PHE A 36 -5.98 3.32 17.66
C PHE A 36 -6.69 2.93 16.36
N PHE A 37 -6.58 3.77 15.34
CA PHE A 37 -7.32 3.61 14.10
C PHE A 37 -6.41 3.79 12.89
N PRO A 38 -6.56 2.97 11.84
CA PRO A 38 -5.76 3.13 10.63
C PRO A 38 -6.13 4.44 9.91
N ASP A 39 -5.15 5.07 9.27
CA ASP A 39 -5.45 6.11 8.30
C ASP A 39 -6.08 5.49 7.04
N LYS A 40 -7.02 6.21 6.43
CA LYS A 40 -7.76 5.73 5.24
C LYS A 40 -6.92 5.71 3.96
N ARG A 41 -5.84 6.49 3.92
CA ARG A 41 -5.02 6.72 2.72
C ARG A 41 -3.60 6.20 2.87
N ASP A 42 -3.07 6.09 4.09
CA ASP A 42 -1.71 5.63 4.33
C ASP A 42 -1.65 4.63 5.50
N CYS A 43 -1.39 3.36 5.20
CA CYS A 43 -1.33 2.32 6.23
C CYS A 43 -0.09 2.40 7.13
N TRP A 44 0.89 3.24 6.77
CA TRP A 44 2.00 3.57 7.65
C TRP A 44 1.57 4.51 8.79
N ILE A 45 0.45 5.22 8.60
CA ILE A 45 -0.10 6.20 9.52
C ILE A 45 -1.30 5.62 10.28
N TYR A 46 -1.38 5.96 11.56
CA TYR A 46 -2.53 5.67 12.41
C TYR A 46 -2.88 6.88 13.29
N HIS A 47 -4.13 6.89 13.74
CA HIS A 47 -4.71 7.92 14.58
C HIS A 47 -4.92 7.38 15.99
N ILE A 48 -4.49 8.15 16.98
CA ILE A 48 -4.75 7.89 18.40
C ILE A 48 -5.89 8.80 18.82
N CYS A 49 -7.01 8.21 19.20
CA CYS A 49 -8.19 8.90 19.69
C CYS A 49 -8.23 8.92 21.22
N VAL A 50 -8.44 10.12 21.77
CA VAL A 50 -8.74 10.37 23.19
C VAL A 50 -9.86 11.40 23.26
N GLY A 51 -11.03 10.98 23.70
CA GLY A 51 -12.27 11.74 23.61
C GLY A 51 -12.63 12.06 22.14
N ALA A 52 -13.02 13.31 21.88
CA ALA A 52 -13.33 13.79 20.53
C ALA A 52 -12.09 14.27 19.75
N THR A 53 -10.89 14.04 20.27
CA THR A 53 -9.64 14.52 19.65
C THR A 53 -8.77 13.36 19.17
N HIS A 54 -8.12 13.55 18.02
CA HIS A 54 -7.16 12.59 17.48
C HIS A 54 -5.76 13.19 17.38
N SER A 55 -4.74 12.33 17.44
CA SER A 55 -3.37 12.65 17.06
C SER A 55 -2.83 11.65 16.05
N VAL A 56 -2.02 12.13 15.12
CA VAL A 56 -1.48 11.31 14.03
C VAL A 56 -0.11 10.76 14.43
N LYS A 57 0.13 9.48 14.15
CA LYS A 57 1.41 8.80 14.34
C LYS A 57 1.74 7.94 13.13
N ALA A 58 3.04 7.78 12.87
CA ALA A 58 3.56 6.89 11.87
C ALA A 58 4.22 5.68 12.54
N CYS A 59 4.18 4.54 11.85
CA CYS A 59 4.92 3.36 12.23
C CYS A 59 6.44 3.55 12.03
N LYS A 60 7.24 2.70 12.65
CA LYS A 60 8.70 2.72 12.45
C LYS A 60 9.04 1.98 11.17
N GLU A 61 10.07 2.47 10.48
CA GLU A 61 10.62 1.84 9.27
C GLU A 61 9.51 1.51 8.25
N ASP A 62 9.44 0.28 7.77
CA ASP A 62 8.47 -0.19 6.78
C ASP A 62 7.34 -1.05 7.39
N LEU A 63 7.09 -0.90 8.71
CA LEU A 63 5.95 -1.54 9.37
C LEU A 63 4.65 -0.78 9.06
N LEU A 64 3.52 -1.48 9.01
CA LEU A 64 2.20 -0.89 8.79
C LEU A 64 1.31 -1.07 10.03
N PHE A 65 0.38 -0.17 10.26
CA PHE A 65 -0.52 -0.28 11.41
C PHE A 65 -1.51 -1.44 11.22
N ASN A 66 -1.48 -2.39 12.14
CA ASN A 66 -2.40 -3.51 12.21
C ASN A 66 -3.58 -3.18 13.14
N PRO A 67 -4.80 -2.89 12.62
CA PRO A 67 -5.95 -2.56 13.45
C PRO A 67 -6.49 -3.74 14.26
N ILE A 68 -6.10 -4.98 13.94
CA ILE A 68 -6.51 -6.17 14.70
C ILE A 68 -5.70 -6.26 16.00
N LYS A 69 -4.40 -5.95 15.93
CA LYS A 69 -3.48 -6.00 17.08
C LYS A 69 -3.29 -4.65 17.77
N ASN A 70 -3.74 -3.56 17.15
CA ASN A 70 -3.49 -2.17 17.57
C ASN A 70 -1.99 -1.82 17.69
N GLU A 71 -1.16 -2.37 16.79
CA GLU A 71 0.28 -2.13 16.77
C GLU A 71 0.82 -2.10 15.34
N CYS A 72 2.04 -1.59 15.17
CA CYS A 72 2.74 -1.67 13.90
C CYS A 72 3.26 -3.09 13.68
N ASP A 73 2.91 -3.70 12.55
CA ASP A 73 3.25 -5.07 12.19
C ASP A 73 3.82 -5.10 10.76
N TRP A 74 4.38 -6.23 10.37
CA TRP A 74 4.88 -6.43 9.02
C TRP A 74 3.74 -6.34 8.01
N ALA A 75 4.01 -5.76 6.84
CA ALA A 75 3.01 -5.56 5.80
C ALA A 75 2.26 -6.86 5.40
N MET A 76 2.91 -8.02 5.49
CA MET A 76 2.29 -9.33 5.25
C MET A 76 1.12 -9.67 6.21
N ASN A 77 1.10 -9.05 7.39
CA ASN A 77 0.09 -9.25 8.43
C ASN A 77 -0.99 -8.14 8.45
N VAL A 78 -0.93 -7.18 7.53
CA VAL A 78 -1.80 -6.00 7.52
C VAL A 78 -2.61 -5.92 6.22
N HIS A 79 -3.93 -5.87 6.35
CA HIS A 79 -4.83 -5.65 5.21
C HIS A 79 -4.98 -4.16 4.92
N CYS A 80 -4.11 -3.67 4.03
CA CYS A 80 -4.08 -2.28 3.62
C CYS A 80 -4.99 -2.05 2.41
N ASN A 81 -6.21 -1.54 2.63
CA ASN A 81 -7.15 -1.24 1.55
C ASN A 81 -7.00 0.23 1.14
N HIS A 82 -6.07 0.52 0.22
CA HIS A 82 -6.04 1.82 -0.45
C HIS A 82 -7.01 1.79 -1.62
N THR A 83 -8.04 2.63 -1.59
CA THR A 83 -8.63 3.09 -2.84
C THR A 83 -7.61 4.05 -3.44
N SER A 84 -6.77 3.56 -4.35
CA SER A 84 -5.78 4.36 -5.07
C SER A 84 -6.49 5.42 -5.92
N TYR A 85 -6.79 6.57 -5.32
CA TYR A 85 -6.91 7.80 -6.11
C TYR A 85 -5.49 8.22 -6.43
N GLU A 86 -5.02 7.86 -7.63
CA GLU A 86 -3.67 8.10 -8.14
C GLU A 86 -3.30 9.60 -8.35
N ASP A 87 -4.03 10.54 -7.76
CA ASP A 87 -3.83 11.98 -8.03
C ASP A 87 -3.52 12.84 -6.79
N ALA A 88 -3.16 12.24 -5.64
CA ALA A 88 -2.60 13.02 -4.54
C ALA A 88 -1.09 13.26 -4.79
N PRO A 89 -0.60 14.52 -4.80
CA PRO A 89 0.82 14.79 -4.91
C PRO A 89 1.55 14.13 -3.74
N LEU A 90 2.57 13.31 -4.05
CA LEU A 90 3.44 12.63 -3.09
C LEU A 90 3.86 13.62 -1.98
N ALA A 91 3.23 13.51 -0.80
CA ALA A 91 3.87 13.93 0.42
C ALA A 91 5.14 13.07 0.52
N THR A 92 6.28 13.73 0.40
CA THR A 92 7.58 13.07 0.35
C THR A 92 7.77 12.30 1.66
N LYS A 93 7.70 10.97 1.60
CA LYS A 93 8.19 10.07 2.66
C LYS A 93 9.58 10.58 3.07
N PRO A 94 9.90 10.79 4.36
CA PRO A 94 11.26 11.00 4.79
C PRO A 94 12.02 9.73 4.42
N THR A 95 12.70 9.78 3.29
CA THR A 95 13.47 8.66 2.78
C THR A 95 14.76 8.71 3.58
N HIS A 96 14.95 7.77 4.49
CA HIS A 96 16.26 7.57 5.11
C HIS A 96 17.18 7.07 3.99
N ALA A 97 17.88 8.00 3.35
CA ALA A 97 18.75 7.75 2.22
C ALA A 97 19.98 6.96 2.68
N LEU A 98 19.93 5.64 2.51
CA LEU A 98 21.10 4.76 2.54
C LEU A 98 21.05 3.71 1.42
N TYR A 99 20.66 4.11 0.20
CA TYR A 99 20.94 3.26 -0.96
C TYR A 99 21.53 4.08 -2.12
N PRO A 100 22.72 3.72 -2.64
CA PRO A 100 23.30 4.37 -3.82
C PRO A 100 22.44 4.06 -5.07
N PRO A 101 22.27 5.02 -6.00
CA PRO A 101 21.46 4.81 -7.18
C PRO A 101 22.32 4.12 -8.23
N ASP A 102 22.34 2.80 -8.26
CA ASP A 102 22.73 2.10 -9.48
C ASP A 102 21.99 0.77 -9.62
N TYR A 103 20.82 0.85 -10.24
CA TYR A 103 20.12 -0.32 -10.78
C TYR A 103 19.71 -0.02 -12.21
N THR A 104 20.58 -0.37 -13.15
CA THR A 104 20.19 -0.62 -14.53
C THR A 104 19.25 -1.81 -14.60
N ALA A 105 18.16 -1.68 -15.37
CA ALA A 105 17.16 -2.73 -15.58
C ALA A 105 17.80 -4.07 -16.03
N PRO A 106 17.35 -5.24 -15.53
CA PRO A 106 17.97 -6.51 -15.89
C PRO A 106 17.57 -6.92 -17.31
N THR A 107 18.57 -7.10 -18.17
CA THR A 107 18.46 -7.79 -19.45
C THR A 107 18.05 -9.25 -19.24
N ARG A 108 17.18 -9.76 -20.12
CA ARG A 108 16.69 -11.14 -20.13
C ARG A 108 17.84 -12.10 -20.46
N GLU A 109 18.58 -12.51 -19.44
CA GLU A 109 19.61 -13.55 -19.57
C GLU A 109 19.00 -14.94 -19.40
N THR A 110 19.23 -15.79 -20.39
CA THR A 110 18.91 -17.22 -20.36
C THR A 110 19.85 -17.91 -19.37
N SER A 111 19.38 -18.08 -18.13
CA SER A 111 20.12 -18.77 -17.07
C SER A 111 20.40 -20.23 -17.46
N THR A 112 21.66 -20.64 -17.37
CA THR A 112 22.12 -22.04 -17.43
C THR A 112 21.73 -22.84 -16.18
N HIS A 113 21.17 -22.19 -15.16
CA HIS A 113 20.57 -22.82 -13.98
C HIS A 113 19.06 -22.90 -14.13
N GLY A 114 18.56 -24.00 -14.70
CA GLY A 114 17.17 -24.46 -14.56
C GLY A 114 16.08 -23.38 -14.61
N SER A 115 14.97 -23.63 -13.93
CA SER A 115 13.95 -22.60 -13.69
C SER A 115 14.38 -21.72 -12.50
N ILE A 116 13.86 -20.50 -12.40
CA ILE A 116 14.09 -19.60 -11.24
C ILE A 116 13.78 -20.29 -9.91
N PHE A 117 12.89 -21.28 -9.92
CA PHE A 117 12.54 -22.09 -8.77
C PHE A 117 13.67 -23.01 -8.31
N ASP A 118 14.45 -23.57 -9.23
CA ASP A 118 15.61 -24.41 -8.89
C ASP A 118 16.70 -23.57 -8.21
N TYR A 119 16.87 -22.31 -8.63
CA TYR A 119 17.78 -21.38 -7.97
C TYR A 119 17.37 -21.10 -6.52
N LEU A 120 16.09 -20.84 -6.27
CA LEU A 120 15.59 -20.61 -4.91
C LEU A 120 15.73 -21.85 -4.02
N CYS A 121 15.57 -23.05 -4.60
CA CYS A 121 15.77 -24.30 -3.88
C CYS A 121 17.25 -24.66 -3.62
N GLN A 122 18.25 -23.90 -4.07
CA GLN A 122 19.66 -24.25 -3.83
C GLN A 122 20.08 -24.19 -2.36
N SER A 123 19.41 -23.36 -1.57
CA SER A 123 19.71 -23.16 -0.15
C SER A 123 18.65 -23.78 0.79
N ILE A 124 17.62 -24.41 0.22
CA ILE A 124 16.43 -24.88 0.93
C ILE A 124 16.15 -26.31 0.48
N ASP A 125 16.13 -27.27 1.41
CA ASP A 125 15.88 -28.68 1.12
C ASP A 125 14.80 -29.26 2.04
N ASN A 126 13.90 -30.04 1.44
CA ASN A 126 12.71 -30.62 2.08
C ASN A 126 11.80 -29.58 2.76
N ASP A 127 11.67 -28.40 2.16
CA ASP A 127 10.84 -27.31 2.66
C ASP A 127 10.09 -26.60 1.53
N TYR A 128 9.10 -25.77 1.91
CA TYR A 128 8.26 -25.01 0.99
C TYR A 128 8.69 -23.55 0.91
N ILE A 129 8.69 -23.01 -0.31
CA ILE A 129 8.97 -21.60 -0.56
C ILE A 129 7.75 -20.93 -1.21
N ALA A 130 7.56 -19.64 -0.91
CA ALA A 130 6.55 -18.83 -1.58
C ALA A 130 6.92 -18.65 -3.06
N HIS A 131 5.91 -18.71 -3.94
CA HIS A 131 6.15 -18.56 -5.37
C HIS A 131 6.44 -17.08 -5.72
N PRO A 132 7.56 -16.78 -6.41
CA PRO A 132 8.07 -15.42 -6.60
C PRO A 132 7.16 -14.54 -7.46
N THR A 133 6.21 -15.12 -8.21
CA THR A 133 5.28 -14.37 -9.08
C THR A 133 3.81 -14.66 -8.80
N ASP A 134 3.47 -15.51 -7.83
CA ASP A 134 2.08 -15.86 -7.51
C ASP A 134 1.94 -16.14 -6.02
N CYS A 135 1.32 -15.21 -5.30
CA CYS A 135 1.20 -15.30 -3.85
C CYS A 135 0.26 -16.42 -3.36
N LYS A 136 -0.43 -17.13 -4.28
CA LYS A 136 -1.30 -18.28 -3.95
C LYS A 136 -0.61 -19.62 -4.17
N GLN A 137 0.62 -19.61 -4.69
CA GLN A 137 1.37 -20.80 -5.01
C GLN A 137 2.60 -20.96 -4.10
N TYR A 138 2.93 -22.23 -3.83
CA TYR A 138 4.12 -22.62 -3.08
C TYR A 138 4.90 -23.67 -3.88
N ALA A 139 6.22 -23.59 -3.86
CA ALA A 139 7.08 -24.61 -4.47
C ALA A 139 7.69 -25.49 -3.36
N TYR A 140 7.66 -26.82 -3.56
CA TYR A 140 8.34 -27.77 -2.69
C TYR A 140 9.76 -28.04 -3.19
N CYS A 141 10.74 -27.71 -2.36
CA CYS A 141 12.14 -27.94 -2.66
C CYS A 141 12.60 -29.32 -2.17
N ALA A 142 13.21 -30.11 -3.05
CA ALA A 142 13.92 -31.33 -2.63
C ALA A 142 15.09 -31.68 -3.55
N ASN A 143 16.25 -31.92 -2.92
CA ASN A 143 17.57 -32.11 -3.50
C ASN A 143 18.03 -30.92 -4.34
N GLY A 144 17.86 -29.69 -3.82
CA GLY A 144 18.31 -28.47 -4.49
C GLY A 144 17.50 -28.08 -5.73
N LYS A 145 16.29 -28.64 -5.89
CA LYS A 145 15.43 -28.44 -7.06
C LYS A 145 13.96 -28.30 -6.66
N ASN A 146 13.20 -27.54 -7.44
CA ASN A 146 11.76 -27.54 -7.32
C ASN A 146 11.20 -28.87 -7.81
N ARG A 147 10.37 -29.52 -6.99
CA ARG A 147 9.72 -30.80 -7.33
C ARG A 147 8.24 -30.67 -7.59
N ARG A 148 7.58 -29.61 -7.11
CA ARG A 148 6.12 -29.45 -7.22
C ARG A 148 5.70 -28.03 -6.91
N ASP A 149 4.87 -27.46 -7.78
CA ASP A 149 4.11 -26.24 -7.53
C ASP A 149 2.72 -26.60 -6.97
N ILE A 150 2.31 -25.97 -5.89
CA ILE A 150 1.04 -26.23 -5.18
C ILE A 150 0.23 -24.93 -5.15
N ASP A 151 -0.98 -24.95 -5.71
CA ASP A 151 -1.95 -23.86 -5.65
C ASP A 151 -2.88 -24.04 -4.43
N TYR A 152 -2.94 -23.03 -3.58
CA TYR A 152 -3.77 -23.02 -2.36
C TYR A 152 -5.29 -23.09 -2.65
N ASN A 153 -5.72 -22.87 -3.91
CA ASN A 153 -7.13 -22.95 -4.29
C ASN A 153 -7.67 -24.37 -4.56
N ILE A 154 -6.86 -25.44 -4.48
CA ILE A 154 -7.31 -26.82 -4.79
C ILE A 154 -7.28 -27.72 -3.54
N SER A 155 -7.75 -27.22 -2.40
CA SER A 155 -8.01 -28.07 -1.22
C SER A 155 -9.34 -27.71 -0.56
N TYR A 156 -10.40 -27.68 -1.36
CA TYR A 156 -11.78 -27.90 -0.91
C TYR A 156 -12.53 -28.71 -1.96
N VAL A 157 -12.25 -30.01 -2.03
CA VAL A 157 -13.19 -31.08 -2.45
C VAL A 157 -12.93 -32.30 -1.59
#